data_AF-A0A7V9VDH1-F1
#
_entry.id   AF-A0A7V9VDH1-F1
#
_cell.length_a   1.000
_cell.length_b   1.000
_cell.length_c   1.000
_cell.angle_alpha   90.00
_cell.angle_beta   90.00
_cell.angle_gamma   90.00
#
_symmetry.space_group_name_H-M   'P 1'
#
loop_
_entity.id
_entity.type
_entity.pdbx_description
1 polymer ?
#
loop_
_entity_poly.entity_id
_entity_poly.type
_entity_poly.pdbx_seq_one_letter_code
_entity_poly.pdbx_strand_id
1 'polypeptide(L)'
;MPPYRTLALIDRACGDQDWRFADQPNAAHLERVARALADEYWSETAWLTGVVPDAAFRTVCAALERACPATELAIQLIFAADASVLSPALAPVPAGGAR
;
A
#
# COMPACT_ATOMS: atom_id res chain seq x y z
N MET A 1 11.09 -18.23 2.18
CA MET A 1 11.65 -16.92 2.60
C MET A 1 11.03 -15.86 1.72
N PRO A 2 10.41 -14.81 2.27
CA PRO A 2 9.98 -13.70 1.43
C PRO A 2 11.23 -13.11 0.74
N PRO A 3 11.18 -12.83 -0.57
CA PRO A 3 12.36 -12.40 -1.33
C PRO A 3 12.81 -10.96 -0.99
N TYR A 4 12.00 -10.20 -0.25
CA TYR A 4 12.20 -8.79 0.03
C TYR A 4 12.73 -8.58 1.46
N ARG A 5 14.04 -8.67 1.63
CA ARG A 5 14.68 -8.64 2.97
C ARG A 5 14.62 -7.25 3.61
N THR A 6 14.78 -6.20 2.80
CA THR A 6 14.80 -4.82 3.29
C THR A 6 13.40 -4.41 3.71
N LEU A 7 12.38 -4.73 2.89
CA LEU A 7 10.98 -4.50 3.24
C LEU A 7 10.56 -5.28 4.49
N ALA A 8 10.94 -6.55 4.61
CA ALA A 8 10.60 -7.34 5.80
C ALA A 8 11.22 -6.76 7.11
N LEU A 9 12.39 -6.13 7.01
CA LEU A 9 13.04 -5.45 8.14
C LEU A 9 12.26 -4.18 8.54
N ILE A 10 11.82 -3.40 7.55
CA ILE A 10 11.03 -2.18 7.73
C ILE A 10 9.65 -2.53 8.29
N ASP A 11 8.94 -3.50 7.70
CA ASP A 11 7.62 -3.95 8.15
C ASP A 11 7.68 -4.44 9.61
N ARG A 12 8.73 -5.20 9.98
CA ARG A 12 8.94 -5.63 11.37
C ARG A 12 9.20 -4.47 12.32
N ALA A 13 9.91 -3.44 11.88
CA ALA A 13 10.19 -2.25 12.67
C ALA A 13 8.95 -1.34 12.82
N CYS A 14 8.07 -1.30 11.81
CA CYS A 14 6.77 -0.62 11.89
C CYS A 14 5.80 -1.31 12.84
N GLY A 15 6.01 -2.59 13.15
CA GLY A 15 5.19 -3.38 14.07
C GLY A 15 3.94 -3.96 13.40
N ASP A 16 2.88 -4.17 14.19
CA ASP A 16 1.62 -4.78 13.75
C ASP A 16 0.69 -3.78 13.03
N GLN A 17 1.25 -3.02 12.08
CA GLN A 17 0.41 -2.21 11.20
C GLN A 17 -0.31 -3.11 10.20
N ASP A 18 -1.59 -2.82 9.92
CA ASP A 18 -2.38 -3.47 8.88
C ASP A 18 -1.77 -3.33 7.47
N TRP A 19 -0.82 -2.41 7.32
CA TRP A 19 -0.13 -2.12 6.07
C TRP A 19 1.30 -2.67 6.06
N ARG A 20 1.59 -3.58 5.14
CA ARG A 20 2.93 -4.14 4.91
C ARG A 20 3.40 -3.84 3.50
N PHE A 21 4.59 -3.27 3.36
CA PHE A 21 5.18 -2.97 2.06
C PHE A 21 5.54 -4.25 1.29
N ALA A 22 5.89 -5.33 2.00
CA ALA A 22 6.22 -6.61 1.38
C ALA A 22 5.02 -7.30 0.69
N ASP A 23 3.79 -6.95 1.06
CA ASP A 23 2.57 -7.55 0.51
C ASP A 23 2.01 -6.76 -0.70
N GLN A 24 2.66 -5.66 -1.09
CA GLN A 24 2.22 -4.83 -2.20
C GLN A 24 2.52 -5.46 -3.57
N PRO A 25 1.66 -5.24 -4.59
CA PRO A 25 1.89 -5.79 -5.94
C PRO A 25 3.17 -5.26 -6.60
N ASN A 26 3.68 -4.11 -6.15
CA ASN A 26 4.94 -3.52 -6.58
C ASN A 26 6.11 -3.77 -5.59
N ALA A 27 6.02 -4.77 -4.71
CA ALA A 27 7.04 -5.07 -3.69
C ALA A 27 8.46 -5.21 -4.25
N ALA A 28 8.64 -5.75 -5.46
CA ALA A 28 9.96 -5.83 -6.10
C ALA A 28 10.55 -4.46 -6.49
N HIS A 29 9.71 -3.47 -6.80
CA HIS A 29 10.14 -2.10 -7.01
C HIS A 29 10.43 -1.42 -5.67
N LEU A 30 9.54 -1.58 -4.69
CA LEU A 30 9.70 -1.04 -3.35
C LEU A 30 10.96 -1.59 -2.64
N GLU A 31 11.31 -2.85 -2.82
CA GLU A 31 12.55 -3.43 -2.28
C GLU A 31 13.79 -2.74 -2.87
N ARG A 32 13.79 -2.43 -4.17
CA ARG A 32 14.92 -1.73 -4.80
C ARG A 32 15.04 -0.30 -4.29
N VAL A 33 13.92 0.39 -4.13
CA VAL A 33 13.87 1.75 -3.56
C VAL A 33 14.30 1.73 -2.09
N ALA A 34 13.77 0.79 -1.30
CA ALA A 34 14.14 0.60 0.09
C ALA A 34 15.65 0.32 0.23
N ARG A 35 16.20 -0.54 -0.64
CA ARG A 35 17.63 -0.84 -0.66
C ARG A 35 18.47 0.40 -0.96
N ALA A 36 18.13 1.14 -2.02
CA ALA A 36 18.86 2.35 -2.40
C ALA A 36 18.83 3.41 -1.30
N LEU A 37 17.67 3.63 -0.68
CA LEU A 37 17.53 4.58 0.43
C LEU A 37 18.24 4.08 1.69
N ALA A 38 18.21 2.78 1.98
CA ALA A 38 18.95 2.24 3.10
C ALA A 38 20.47 2.35 2.87
N ASP A 39 20.98 2.12 1.67
CA ASP A 39 22.39 2.38 1.33
C ASP A 39 22.76 3.87 1.46
N GLU A 40 21.84 4.79 1.19
CA GLU A 40 22.06 6.24 1.28
C GLU A 40 21.98 6.78 2.73
N TYR A 41 20.99 6.32 3.50
CA TYR A 41 20.68 6.87 4.82
C TYR A 41 21.10 6.00 6.00
N TRP A 42 21.33 4.70 5.79
CA TRP A 42 21.73 3.78 6.85
C TRP A 42 23.24 3.56 6.80
N SER A 43 23.90 3.77 7.93
CA SER A 43 25.31 3.41 8.06
C SER A 43 25.49 1.90 8.09
N GLU A 44 26.70 1.43 7.81
CA GLU A 44 27.07 0.03 7.95
C GLU A 44 26.78 -0.52 9.37
N THR A 45 26.92 0.34 10.39
CA THR A 45 26.55 0.04 11.77
C THR A 45 25.05 -0.23 11.92
N ALA A 46 24.17 0.47 11.21
CA ALA A 46 22.73 0.23 11.25
C ALA A 46 22.38 -1.13 10.62
N TRP A 47 23.08 -1.53 9.56
CA TRP A 47 22.94 -2.87 8.98
C TRP A 47 23.42 -3.98 9.92
N LEU A 48 24.52 -3.75 10.64
CA LEU A 48 25.10 -4.74 11.55
C LEU A 48 24.33 -4.88 12.88
N THR A 49 23.84 -3.77 13.41
CA THR A 49 23.18 -3.75 14.73
C THR A 49 21.67 -3.86 14.65
N GLY A 50 21.08 -3.61 13.48
CA GLY A 50 19.63 -3.46 13.32
C GLY A 50 19.07 -2.20 13.98
N VAL A 51 19.93 -1.30 14.49
CA VAL A 51 19.53 -0.06 15.13
C VAL A 51 19.62 1.07 14.11
N VAL A 52 18.47 1.47 13.59
CA VAL A 52 18.36 2.56 12.62
C VAL A 52 18.00 3.86 13.37
N PRO A 53 18.65 4.99 13.08
CA PRO A 53 18.25 6.28 13.63
C PRO A 53 16.80 6.60 13.25
N ASP A 54 15.99 7.01 14.22
CA ASP A 54 14.55 7.22 14.04
C ASP A 54 14.21 8.21 12.89
N ALA A 55 15.02 9.27 12.72
CA ALA A 55 14.87 10.22 11.62
C ALA A 55 15.16 9.61 10.23
N ALA A 56 16.17 8.74 10.13
CA ALA A 56 16.49 8.03 8.91
C ALA A 56 15.39 7.02 8.58
N PHE A 57 14.91 6.28 9.59
CA PHE A 57 13.80 5.33 9.45
C PHE A 57 12.52 6.02 8.94
N ARG A 58 12.12 7.14 9.54
CA ARG A 58 10.98 7.94 9.08
C ARG A 58 11.14 8.46 7.65
N THR A 59 12.34 8.85 7.26
CA THR A 59 12.64 9.32 5.89
C THR A 59 12.44 8.20 4.87
N VAL A 60 12.96 7.01 5.16
CA VAL A 60 12.80 5.82 4.30
C VAL A 60 11.32 5.43 4.19
N CYS A 61 10.57 5.42 5.30
CA CYS A 61 9.14 5.11 5.29
C CYS A 61 8.35 6.12 4.44
N ALA A 62 8.57 7.42 4.63
CA ALA A 62 7.87 8.46 3.85
C ALA A 62 8.20 8.41 2.35
N ALA A 63 9.42 8.01 1.98
CA ALA A 63 9.80 7.83 0.58
C ALA A 63 9.16 6.57 -0.02
N LEU A 64 9.07 5.48 0.74
CA LEU A 64 8.37 4.26 0.33
C LEU A 64 6.86 4.48 0.18
N GLU A 65 6.24 5.25 1.07
CA GLU A 65 4.83 5.66 0.96
C GLU A 65 4.58 6.47 -0.32
N ARG A 66 5.49 7.35 -0.73
CA ARG A 66 5.38 8.09 -2.00
C ARG A 66 5.61 7.19 -3.23
N ALA A 67 6.51 6.22 -3.13
CA ALA A 67 6.82 5.27 -4.19
C ALA A 67 5.77 4.15 -4.32
N CYS A 68 4.99 3.92 -3.26
CA CYS A 68 3.85 3.04 -3.24
C CYS A 68 2.62 3.82 -3.71
N PRO A 69 2.02 3.53 -4.87
CA PRO A 69 0.83 4.23 -5.36
C PRO A 69 -0.46 3.88 -4.57
N ALA A 70 -0.33 3.65 -3.27
CA ALA A 70 -1.32 3.03 -2.39
C ALA A 70 -2.59 3.86 -2.14
N THR A 71 -2.60 5.15 -2.46
CA THR A 71 -3.70 6.01 -2.00
C THR A 71 -4.79 6.22 -3.04
N GLU A 72 -4.52 6.03 -4.34
CA GLU A 72 -5.53 6.37 -5.35
C GLU A 72 -6.54 5.23 -5.60
N LEU A 73 -6.14 3.96 -5.50
CA LEU A 73 -7.04 2.83 -5.78
C LEU A 73 -7.83 2.33 -4.57
N ALA A 74 -7.32 2.48 -3.34
CA ALA A 74 -8.05 2.07 -2.13
C ALA A 74 -9.23 3.02 -1.85
N ILE A 75 -9.09 4.32 -2.12
CA ILE A 75 -10.19 5.29 -2.00
C ILE A 75 -11.21 5.09 -3.15
N GLN A 76 -10.75 4.81 -4.37
CA GLN A 76 -11.66 4.48 -5.49
C GLN A 76 -12.46 3.19 -5.24
N LEU A 77 -11.89 2.16 -4.59
CA LEU A 77 -12.62 0.93 -4.27
C LEU A 77 -13.69 1.12 -3.19
N ILE A 78 -13.44 2.00 -2.21
CA ILE A 78 -14.41 2.34 -1.16
C ILE A 78 -15.57 3.17 -1.74
N PHE A 79 -15.32 4.11 -2.65
CA PHE A 79 -16.38 4.88 -3.31
C PHE A 79 -17.10 4.11 -4.45
N ALA A 80 -16.46 3.15 -5.11
CA ALA A 80 -17.11 2.30 -6.11
C ALA A 80 -18.07 1.27 -5.50
N ALA A 81 -17.81 0.84 -4.25
CA ALA A 81 -18.71 -0.06 -3.53
C ALA A 81 -20.01 0.64 -3.06
N ASP A 82 -19.98 1.96 -2.86
CA ASP A 82 -21.14 2.74 -2.38
C ASP A 82 -22.09 3.17 -3.52
N ALA A 83 -21.60 3.26 -4.76
CA ALA A 83 -22.43 3.63 -5.92
C ALA A 83 -23.48 2.56 -6.31
N SER A 84 -23.43 1.34 -5.72
CA SER A 84 -24.44 0.29 -5.96
C SER A 84 -25.76 0.46 -5.20
N VAL A 85 -25.91 1.47 -4.35
CA VAL A 85 -27.11 1.59 -3.50
C VAL A 85 -28.25 2.44 -4.11
N LEU A 86 -28.04 3.08 -5.27
CA LEU A 86 -29.11 3.85 -5.94
C LEU A 86 -29.60 3.18 -7.22
N SER A 87 -30.23 2.02 -7.07
CA SER A 87 -31.35 1.67 -7.94
C SER A 87 -32.63 2.32 -7.39
N PRO A 88 -33.21 3.34 -8.04
CA PRO A 88 -34.65 3.47 -8.07
C PRO A 88 -35.15 2.67 -9.27
N ALA A 89 -35.85 1.58 -8.95
CA ALA A 89 -36.70 0.87 -9.89
C ALA A 89 -37.64 1.86 -10.61
N LEU A 90 -37.52 1.96 -11.92
CA LEU A 90 -38.57 2.52 -12.76
C LEU A 90 -38.90 1.47 -13.83
N ALA A 91 -39.72 0.51 -13.45
CA ALA A 91 -40.37 -0.39 -14.40
C ALA A 91 -41.50 0.39 -15.09
N PRO A 92 -41.47 0.61 -16.42
CA PRO A 92 -42.70 0.87 -17.15
C PRO A 92 -43.49 -0.44 -17.24
N VAL A 93 -44.64 -0.47 -16.58
CA VAL A 93 -45.66 -1.53 -16.66
C VAL A 93 -46.04 -1.75 -18.13
N PRO A 94 -46.02 -2.99 -18.66
CA PRO A 94 -46.56 -3.26 -19.99
C PRO A 94 -48.09 -3.33 -19.93
N ALA A 95 -48.77 -2.31 -20.43
CA ALA A 95 -50.19 -2.39 -20.75
C ALA A 95 -50.34 -2.91 -22.20
N GLY A 96 -50.26 -4.24 -22.35
CA GLY A 96 -50.82 -4.92 -23.52
C GLY A 96 -52.29 -5.22 -23.27
N GLY A 97 -53.17 -4.90 -24.22
CA GLY A 97 -54.48 -5.54 -24.27
C GLY A 97 -55.63 -4.74 -24.90
N ALA A 98 -55.99 -5.18 -26.12
CA ALA A 98 -57.35 -5.19 -26.69
C ALA A 98 -57.91 -3.82 -27.14
N ARG A 99 -58.27 -3.59 -28.40
CA ARG A 99 -58.92 -4.43 -29.42
C ARG A 99 -58.64 -3.89 -30.82
#